data_AF-A0A1S3AG60-F1
#
_entry.id   AF-A0A1S3AG60-F1
#
_cell.length_a   1.000
_cell.length_b   1.000
_cell.length_c   1.000
_cell.angle_alpha   90.00
_cell.angle_beta   90.00
_cell.angle_gamma   90.00
#
_symmetry.space_group_name_H-M   'P 1'
#
loop_
_entity.id
_entity.type
_entity.pdbx_description
1 polymer ?
#
loop_
_entity_poly.entity_id
_entity_poly.type
_entity_poly.pdbx_seq_one_letter_code
_entity_poly.pdbx_strand_id
1 'polypeptide(L)'
;MSLRTLPLLFLNLGGEMLYILDQRLRAQNIPGDKARKVLNDIVSTMFNRKFMEELFKPQELYSKKALRTVYDRLAHASIMRLNQASMDKLYDLMTMAFKYQVLLCPRPKDVLLITFNHLDAIKGFIQDSPAILHQVDEAFRQLVETYGNLSDGEFQLIRQRLLIFFQDLHIRVSIFLKDKVQNSNGRFVLPVSGPVPWGTEVPGLIRVFNSKGEEVKQVEFKHGGSYVTAPKEGSFEFDGDRVLKLGTNMYSVNHPVETHISGTSKNLVSRMQESISPNPLAKEELNFLARLIGGMEIKKSSGPEPGFQLNLFTTDEEEEQAALSRPEELSYEVINIQATQDQQRSKELAQIMGEFEITDQPRRSTSKGDALLAMMDEL
;
A
#
# COMPACT_ATOMS: atom_id res chain seq x y z
N MET A 1 -16.93 -4.23 -10.73
CA MET A 1 -16.12 -3.60 -9.67
C MET A 1 -14.94 -2.87 -10.31
N SER A 2 -14.34 -1.86 -9.67
CA SER A 2 -13.23 -1.10 -10.29
C SER A 2 -11.94 -1.92 -10.41
N LEU A 3 -11.34 -1.99 -11.60
CA LEU A 3 -10.05 -2.66 -11.89
C LEU A 3 -8.82 -1.77 -11.61
N ARG A 4 -9.03 -0.53 -11.15
CA ARG A 4 -7.96 0.44 -10.88
C ARG A 4 -7.72 0.65 -9.38
N THR A 5 -8.13 -0.31 -8.54
CA THR A 5 -8.05 -0.13 -7.07
C THR A 5 -6.69 -0.54 -6.50
N LEU A 6 -6.01 -1.47 -7.17
CA LEU A 6 -4.78 -2.08 -6.66
C LEU A 6 -3.62 -1.09 -6.44
N PRO A 7 -3.30 -0.15 -7.37
CA PRO A 7 -2.21 0.79 -7.15
C PRO A 7 -2.41 1.62 -5.88
N LEU A 8 -3.63 2.12 -5.66
CA LEU A 8 -3.96 2.88 -4.45
C LEU A 8 -3.82 2.01 -3.19
N LEU A 9 -4.36 0.78 -3.20
CA LEU A 9 -4.22 -0.13 -2.07
C LEU A 9 -2.74 -0.39 -1.73
N PHE A 10 -1.93 -0.69 -2.74
CA PHE A 10 -0.53 -1.04 -2.57
C PHE A 10 0.32 0.16 -2.12
N LEU A 11 0.14 1.33 -2.72
CA LEU A 11 0.92 2.51 -2.37
C LEU A 11 0.62 3.01 -0.96
N ASN A 12 -0.65 3.06 -0.56
CA ASN A 12 -1.03 3.52 0.78
C ASN A 12 -0.57 2.53 1.86
N LEU A 13 -0.73 1.21 1.67
CA LEU A 13 -0.20 0.23 2.61
C LEU A 13 1.34 0.26 2.67
N GLY A 14 2.01 0.50 1.55
CA GLY A 14 3.47 0.69 1.54
C GLY A 14 3.91 1.95 2.28
N GLY A 15 3.16 3.05 2.16
CA GLY A 15 3.36 4.26 2.96
C GLY A 15 3.22 4.01 4.46
N GLU A 16 2.15 3.31 4.88
CA GLU A 16 1.96 2.91 6.27
C GLU A 16 3.11 2.01 6.77
N MET A 17 3.57 1.07 5.95
CA MET A 17 4.71 0.21 6.28
C MET A 17 5.96 1.04 6.57
N LEU A 18 6.28 2.00 5.70
CA LEU A 18 7.45 2.86 5.85
C LEU A 18 7.34 3.77 7.08
N TYR A 19 6.15 4.28 7.41
CA TYR A 19 5.92 5.01 8.66
C TYR A 19 6.22 4.16 9.89
N ILE A 20 5.69 2.94 9.94
CA ILE A 20 5.88 2.04 11.10
C ILE A 20 7.36 1.65 11.22
N LEU A 21 8.00 1.31 10.10
CA LEU A 21 9.41 0.93 10.09
C LEU A 21 10.34 2.09 10.48
N ASP A 22 10.15 3.30 9.95
CA ASP A 22 10.94 4.48 10.33
C ASP A 22 10.84 4.74 11.84
N GLN A 23 9.63 4.67 12.41
CA GLN A 23 9.45 4.83 13.86
C GLN A 23 10.14 3.73 14.67
N ARG A 24 10.07 2.47 14.24
CA ARG A 24 10.73 1.36 14.94
C ARG A 24 12.25 1.43 14.84
N LEU A 25 12.80 1.82 13.69
CA LEU A 25 14.24 2.06 13.51
C LEU A 25 14.73 3.17 14.45
N ARG A 26 13.97 4.27 14.57
CA ARG A 26 14.28 5.37 15.51
C ARG A 26 14.18 4.92 16.97
N ALA A 27 13.11 4.20 17.34
CA ALA A 27 12.90 3.75 18.71
C ALA A 27 13.99 2.78 19.19
N GLN A 28 14.55 1.97 18.29
CA GLN A 28 15.69 1.09 18.60
C GLN A 28 17.06 1.78 18.45
N ASN A 29 17.09 3.10 18.22
CA ASN A 29 18.31 3.88 18.04
C ASN A 29 19.24 3.29 16.96
N ILE A 30 18.67 2.76 15.87
CA ILE A 30 19.45 2.27 14.75
C ILE A 30 20.23 3.44 14.13
N PRO A 31 21.53 3.29 13.83
CA PRO A 31 22.33 4.36 13.23
C PRO A 31 21.66 4.93 11.98
N GLY A 32 21.65 6.27 11.86
CA GLY A 32 20.92 6.98 10.81
C GLY A 32 21.25 6.51 9.39
N ASP A 33 22.52 6.19 9.11
CA ASP A 33 22.94 5.68 7.80
C ASP A 33 22.38 4.29 7.50
N LYS A 34 22.30 3.41 8.52
CA LYS A 34 21.70 2.08 8.39
C LYS A 34 20.19 2.17 8.22
N ALA A 35 19.52 3.02 8.99
CA ALA A 35 18.09 3.27 8.85
C ALA A 35 17.75 3.80 7.45
N ARG A 36 18.56 4.76 6.95
CA ARG A 36 18.41 5.30 5.59
C ARG A 36 18.64 4.25 4.51
N LYS A 37 19.65 3.40 4.66
CA LYS A 37 19.89 2.25 3.75
C LYS A 37 18.67 1.33 3.70
N VAL A 38 18.10 0.98 4.86
CA VAL A 38 16.90 0.14 4.94
C VAL A 38 15.71 0.77 4.20
N LEU A 39 15.40 2.05 4.46
CA LEU A 39 14.29 2.73 3.80
C LEU A 39 14.54 2.87 2.29
N ASN A 40 15.76 3.24 1.87
CA ASN A 40 16.13 3.35 0.46
C ASN A 40 15.97 2.02 -0.29
N ASP A 41 16.42 0.90 0.29
CA ASP A 41 16.33 -0.42 -0.34
C ASP A 41 14.86 -0.86 -0.52
N ILE A 42 14.02 -0.61 0.50
CA ILE A 42 12.58 -0.93 0.44
C ILE A 42 11.88 -0.06 -0.62
N VAL A 43 12.11 1.25 -0.60
CA VAL A 43 11.50 2.19 -1.56
C VAL A 43 11.98 1.89 -2.99
N SER A 44 13.27 1.65 -3.19
CA SER A 44 13.80 1.28 -4.52
C SER A 44 13.19 -0.01 -5.06
N THR A 45 12.85 -0.96 -4.19
CA THR A 45 12.19 -2.21 -4.60
C THR A 45 10.71 -1.97 -4.90
N MET A 46 10.04 -1.22 -4.02
CA MET A 46 8.61 -0.90 -4.12
C MET A 46 8.27 -0.07 -5.37
N PHE A 47 9.13 0.88 -5.75
CA PHE A 47 8.95 1.78 -6.89
C PHE A 47 9.75 1.34 -8.13
N ASN A 48 10.15 0.06 -8.20
CA ASN A 48 10.81 -0.43 -9.39
C ASN A 48 9.92 -0.26 -10.62
N ARG A 49 10.49 0.32 -11.69
CA ARG A 49 9.77 0.65 -12.92
C ARG A 49 8.93 -0.52 -13.47
N LYS A 50 9.53 -1.71 -13.64
CA LYS A 50 8.81 -2.87 -14.20
C LYS A 50 7.66 -3.31 -13.31
N PHE A 51 7.87 -3.27 -12.00
CA PHE A 51 6.83 -3.60 -11.04
C PHE A 51 5.69 -2.58 -11.07
N MET A 52 5.99 -1.28 -11.15
CA MET A 52 4.98 -0.22 -11.24
C MET A 52 4.18 -0.30 -12.54
N GLU A 53 4.84 -0.55 -13.67
CA GLU A 53 4.17 -0.77 -14.96
C GLU A 53 3.15 -1.92 -14.88
N GLU A 54 3.48 -3.03 -14.22
CA GLU A 54 2.54 -4.14 -14.01
C GLU A 54 1.46 -3.83 -12.97
N LEU A 55 1.79 -3.12 -11.90
CA LEU A 55 0.85 -2.74 -10.84
C LEU A 55 -0.29 -1.86 -11.38
N PHE A 56 0.02 -0.96 -12.30
CA PHE A 56 -0.93 -0.01 -12.89
C PHE A 56 -1.80 -0.59 -14.00
N LYS A 57 -1.54 -1.82 -14.45
CA LYS A 57 -2.45 -2.51 -15.36
C LYS A 57 -3.82 -2.71 -14.70
N PRO A 58 -4.93 -2.51 -15.42
CA PRO A 58 -6.26 -2.80 -14.89
C PRO A 58 -6.36 -4.27 -14.48
N GLN A 59 -6.53 -4.51 -13.18
CA GLN A 59 -6.54 -5.86 -12.62
C GLN A 59 -7.39 -5.95 -11.34
N GLU A 60 -7.75 -7.18 -10.98
CA GLU A 60 -8.47 -7.45 -9.74
C GLU A 60 -7.55 -7.28 -8.51
N LEU A 61 -8.14 -7.04 -7.34
CA LEU A 61 -7.37 -6.98 -6.10
C LEU A 61 -6.85 -8.37 -5.72
N TYR A 62 -5.64 -8.40 -5.18
CA TYR A 62 -5.08 -9.60 -4.58
C TYR A 62 -5.85 -10.01 -3.33
N SER A 63 -5.79 -11.31 -3.04
CA SER A 63 -6.24 -11.81 -1.74
C SER A 63 -5.38 -11.24 -0.61
N LYS A 64 -5.95 -11.10 0.58
CA LYS A 64 -5.24 -10.62 1.79
C LYS A 64 -3.94 -11.41 2.03
N LYS A 65 -3.99 -12.74 1.92
CA LYS A 65 -2.82 -13.64 2.10
C LYS A 65 -1.71 -13.36 1.08
N ALA A 66 -2.10 -13.10 -0.17
CA ALA A 66 -1.12 -12.86 -1.20
C ALA A 66 -0.49 -11.48 -1.11
N LEU A 67 -1.30 -10.45 -0.84
CA LEU A 67 -0.80 -9.11 -0.58
C LEU A 67 0.14 -9.10 0.64
N ARG A 68 -0.18 -9.85 1.70
CA ARG A 68 0.71 -10.08 2.85
C ARG A 68 2.06 -10.67 2.46
N THR A 69 2.08 -11.61 1.52
CA THR A 69 3.32 -12.24 1.02
C THR A 69 4.16 -11.24 0.21
N VAL A 70 3.53 -10.34 -0.55
CA VAL A 70 4.22 -9.26 -1.25
C VAL A 70 4.91 -8.32 -0.26
N TYR A 71 4.21 -7.87 0.79
CA TYR A 71 4.82 -7.04 1.82
C TYR A 71 5.88 -7.76 2.65
N ASP A 72 5.75 -9.08 2.80
CA ASP A 72 6.80 -9.88 3.42
C ASP A 72 8.13 -9.75 2.70
N ARG A 73 8.08 -9.92 1.37
CA ARG A 73 9.26 -9.78 0.50
C ARG A 73 9.79 -8.36 0.48
N LEU A 74 8.91 -7.35 0.48
CA LEU A 74 9.32 -5.95 0.48
C LEU A 74 10.06 -5.55 1.76
N ALA A 75 9.53 -5.90 2.94
CA ALA A 75 10.19 -5.59 4.21
C ALA A 75 11.58 -6.25 4.31
N HIS A 76 11.73 -7.44 3.72
CA HIS A 76 12.97 -8.22 3.68
C HIS A 76 13.87 -7.90 2.48
N ALA A 77 13.51 -6.93 1.63
CA ALA A 77 14.34 -6.52 0.49
C ALA A 77 15.65 -5.84 0.93
N SER A 78 15.69 -5.31 2.16
CA SER A 78 16.85 -4.63 2.74
C SER A 78 17.72 -5.57 3.60
N ILE A 79 18.71 -5.02 4.31
CA ILE A 79 19.53 -5.71 5.32
C ILE A 79 18.75 -6.08 6.60
N MET A 80 17.58 -5.49 6.82
CA MET A 80 16.75 -5.71 8.01
C MET A 80 16.01 -7.04 7.91
N ARG A 81 15.87 -7.75 9.04
CA ARG A 81 15.07 -8.97 9.16
C ARG A 81 14.02 -8.83 10.24
N LEU A 82 12.80 -9.31 9.98
CA LEU A 82 11.73 -9.36 10.96
C LEU A 82 11.34 -10.81 11.21
N ASN A 83 11.03 -11.13 12.47
CA ASN A 83 10.44 -12.42 12.79
C ASN A 83 8.96 -12.48 12.33
N GLN A 84 8.39 -13.68 12.30
CA GLN A 84 7.03 -13.89 11.79
C GLN A 84 5.99 -13.05 12.56
N ALA A 85 6.08 -13.02 13.89
CA ALA A 85 5.15 -12.26 14.71
C ALA A 85 5.25 -10.75 14.46
N SER A 86 6.47 -10.22 14.29
CA SER A 86 6.70 -8.81 13.97
C SER A 86 6.16 -8.47 12.59
N MET A 87 6.32 -9.36 11.60
CA MET A 87 5.75 -9.16 10.27
C MET A 87 4.23 -9.22 10.25
N ASP A 88 3.64 -10.09 11.06
CA ASP A 88 2.20 -10.17 11.23
C ASP A 88 1.65 -8.91 11.90
N LYS A 89 2.33 -8.43 12.95
CA LYS A 89 1.98 -7.17 13.60
C LYS A 89 2.10 -5.98 12.66
N LEU A 90 3.15 -5.94 11.84
CA LEU A 90 3.36 -4.88 10.84
C LEU A 90 2.20 -4.82 9.86
N TYR A 91 1.81 -5.95 9.28
CA TYR A 91 0.70 -6.00 8.32
C TYR A 91 -0.65 -5.64 8.96
N ASP A 92 -0.90 -6.12 10.18
CA ASP A 92 -2.11 -5.79 10.93
C ASP A 92 -2.20 -4.27 11.22
N LEU A 93 -1.08 -3.64 11.59
CA LEU A 93 -1.02 -2.18 11.79
C LEU A 93 -1.26 -1.41 10.47
N MET A 94 -0.57 -1.79 9.39
CA MET A 94 -0.74 -1.16 8.07
C MET A 94 -2.20 -1.21 7.60
N THR A 95 -2.81 -2.39 7.67
CA THR A 95 -4.18 -2.60 7.19
C THR A 95 -5.21 -1.86 8.03
N MET A 96 -5.08 -1.87 9.35
CA MET A 96 -6.00 -1.14 10.23
C MET A 96 -5.84 0.37 10.11
N ALA A 97 -4.62 0.87 9.93
CA ALA A 97 -4.38 2.30 9.72
C ALA A 97 -4.97 2.80 8.41
N PHE A 98 -4.70 2.11 7.30
CA PHE A 98 -5.28 2.53 6.03
C PHE A 98 -6.80 2.32 5.97
N LYS A 99 -7.34 1.25 6.58
CA LYS A 99 -8.78 1.06 6.78
C LYS A 99 -9.42 2.26 7.45
N TYR A 100 -8.82 2.75 8.55
CA TYR A 100 -9.32 3.91 9.28
C TYR A 100 -9.36 5.15 8.39
N GLN A 101 -8.31 5.38 7.60
CA GLN A 101 -8.24 6.53 6.69
C GLN A 101 -9.29 6.45 5.56
N VAL A 102 -9.54 5.27 4.98
CA VAL A 102 -10.59 5.07 3.95
C VAL A 102 -12.00 5.30 4.53
N LEU A 103 -12.24 4.91 5.79
CA LEU A 103 -13.51 5.16 6.47
C LEU A 103 -13.73 6.66 6.71
N LEU A 104 -12.69 7.39 7.11
CA LEU A 104 -12.75 8.83 7.36
C LEU A 104 -12.70 9.71 6.10
N CYS A 105 -12.37 9.12 4.95
CA CYS A 105 -12.21 9.84 3.70
C CYS A 105 -13.50 10.63 3.35
N PRO A 106 -13.47 11.97 3.30
CA PRO A 106 -14.69 12.77 3.12
C PRO A 106 -15.32 12.58 1.74
N ARG A 107 -14.52 12.74 0.67
CA ARG A 107 -14.94 12.48 -0.72
C ARG A 107 -14.20 11.27 -1.26
N PRO A 108 -14.81 10.47 -2.14
CA PRO A 108 -14.14 9.31 -2.73
C PRO A 108 -12.82 9.66 -3.44
N LYS A 109 -12.78 10.82 -4.11
CA LYS A 109 -11.57 11.34 -4.76
C LYS A 109 -10.44 11.71 -3.79
N ASP A 110 -10.76 12.02 -2.53
CA ASP A 110 -9.75 12.39 -1.53
C ASP A 110 -8.85 11.19 -1.15
N VAL A 111 -9.20 9.95 -1.52
CA VAL A 111 -8.27 8.78 -1.42
C VAL A 111 -6.97 9.03 -2.19
N LEU A 112 -7.03 9.78 -3.30
CA LEU A 112 -5.85 10.15 -4.04
C LEU A 112 -4.96 11.14 -3.25
N LEU A 113 -5.57 12.07 -2.51
CA LEU A 113 -4.83 12.98 -1.60
C LEU A 113 -4.15 12.22 -0.46
N ILE A 114 -4.81 11.19 0.09
CA ILE A 114 -4.19 10.28 1.08
C ILE A 114 -2.92 9.65 0.47
N THR A 115 -3.06 9.12 -0.74
CA THR A 115 -1.95 8.49 -1.46
C THR A 115 -0.81 9.48 -1.71
N PHE A 116 -1.14 10.72 -2.09
CA PHE A 116 -0.14 11.77 -2.30
C PHE A 116 0.57 12.17 -1.00
N ASN A 117 -0.13 12.26 0.13
CA ASN A 117 0.52 12.45 1.43
C ASN A 117 1.53 11.34 1.75
N HIS A 118 1.21 10.08 1.45
CA HIS A 118 2.18 8.98 1.59
C HIS A 118 3.38 9.17 0.66
N LEU A 119 3.16 9.52 -0.62
CA LEU A 119 4.25 9.76 -1.56
C LEU A 119 5.14 10.92 -1.13
N ASP A 120 4.56 12.03 -0.67
CA ASP A 120 5.29 13.20 -0.18
C ASP A 120 6.19 12.82 1.01
N ALA A 121 5.67 12.03 1.95
CA ALA A 121 6.46 11.57 3.08
C ALA A 121 7.53 10.54 2.68
N ILE A 122 7.23 9.65 1.71
CA ILE A 122 8.22 8.73 1.13
C ILE A 122 9.37 9.51 0.52
N LYS A 123 9.11 10.56 -0.27
CA LYS A 123 10.15 11.45 -0.81
C LYS A 123 11.02 12.04 0.31
N GLY A 124 10.42 12.41 1.44
CA GLY A 124 11.13 12.86 2.64
C GLY A 124 12.10 11.81 3.21
N PHE A 125 11.77 10.52 3.18
CA PHE A 125 12.65 9.45 3.65
C PHE A 125 13.88 9.22 2.77
N ILE A 126 13.76 9.52 1.47
CA ILE A 126 14.78 9.20 0.45
C ILE A 126 15.43 10.45 -0.16
N GLN A 127 15.32 11.61 0.49
CA GLN A 127 15.75 12.91 -0.02
C GLN A 127 17.22 12.94 -0.54
N ASP A 128 18.08 12.07 -0.02
CA ASP A 128 19.50 11.99 -0.38
C ASP A 128 19.78 11.09 -1.61
N SER A 129 18.75 10.49 -2.23
CA SER A 129 18.89 9.56 -3.35
C SER A 129 18.10 10.00 -4.58
N PRO A 130 18.70 10.85 -5.46
CA PRO A 130 18.02 11.39 -6.64
C PRO A 130 17.45 10.33 -7.59
N ALA A 131 18.13 9.19 -7.72
CA ALA A 131 17.69 8.10 -8.58
C ALA A 131 16.39 7.44 -8.07
N ILE A 132 16.24 7.28 -6.76
CA ILE A 132 15.02 6.71 -6.15
C ILE A 132 13.91 7.76 -6.14
N LEU A 133 14.24 9.03 -5.88
CA LEU A 133 13.28 10.15 -5.97
C LEU A 133 12.61 10.18 -7.35
N HIS A 134 13.40 10.05 -8.41
CA HIS A 134 12.86 9.99 -9.78
C HIS A 134 11.88 8.81 -9.99
N GLN A 135 12.10 7.67 -9.35
CA GLN A 135 11.17 6.52 -9.43
C GLN A 135 9.83 6.83 -8.74
N VAL A 136 9.87 7.50 -7.57
CA VAL A 136 8.66 7.93 -6.85
C VAL A 136 7.91 9.02 -7.63
N ASP A 137 8.64 9.95 -8.25
CA ASP A 137 8.07 10.98 -9.10
C ASP A 137 7.37 10.40 -10.33
N GLU A 138 7.95 9.37 -10.94
CA GLU A 138 7.33 8.69 -12.07
C GLU A 138 6.05 7.97 -11.68
N ALA A 139 6.03 7.32 -10.52
CA ALA A 139 4.80 6.74 -9.97
C ALA A 139 3.72 7.80 -9.69
N PHE A 140 4.11 8.98 -9.22
CA PHE A 140 3.20 10.10 -9.05
C PHE A 140 2.59 10.52 -10.40
N ARG A 141 3.40 10.66 -11.46
CA ARG A 141 2.89 10.99 -12.80
C ARG A 141 1.91 9.95 -13.31
N GLN A 142 2.21 8.66 -13.13
CA GLN A 142 1.30 7.56 -13.50
C GLN A 142 -0.02 7.61 -12.72
N LEU A 143 0.00 8.02 -11.44
CA LEU A 143 -1.23 8.25 -10.67
C LEU A 143 -2.06 9.39 -11.27
N VAL A 144 -1.44 10.53 -11.57
CA VAL A 144 -2.15 11.68 -12.16
C VAL A 144 -2.76 11.29 -13.50
N GLU A 145 -2.01 10.60 -14.36
CA GLU A 145 -2.51 10.14 -15.66
C GLU A 145 -3.67 9.13 -15.53
N THR A 146 -3.57 8.19 -14.59
CA THR A 146 -4.54 7.10 -14.44
C THR A 146 -5.83 7.55 -13.75
N TYR A 147 -5.72 8.45 -12.76
CA TYR A 147 -6.81 8.81 -11.85
C TYR A 147 -7.32 10.25 -12.02
N GLY A 148 -6.55 11.14 -12.65
CA GLY A 148 -6.86 12.58 -12.72
C GLY A 148 -8.16 12.92 -13.45
N ASN A 149 -8.56 12.09 -14.41
CA ASN A 149 -9.78 12.28 -15.21
C ASN A 149 -10.97 11.40 -14.75
N LEU A 150 -10.84 10.67 -13.65
CA LEU A 150 -11.93 9.83 -13.16
C LEU A 150 -13.05 10.66 -12.56
N SER A 151 -14.28 10.23 -12.81
CA SER A 151 -15.47 10.80 -12.20
C SER A 151 -15.60 10.42 -10.71
N ASP A 152 -16.40 11.18 -9.96
CA ASP A 152 -16.72 10.86 -8.56
C ASP A 152 -17.36 9.47 -8.41
N GLY A 153 -18.13 9.02 -9.41
CA GLY A 153 -18.73 7.69 -9.45
C GLY A 153 -17.67 6.58 -9.56
N GLU A 154 -16.65 6.76 -10.40
CA GLU A 154 -15.55 5.81 -10.52
C GLU A 154 -14.69 5.77 -9.25
N PHE A 155 -14.42 6.92 -8.65
CA PHE A 155 -13.77 6.97 -7.33
C PHE A 155 -14.62 6.31 -6.25
N GLN A 156 -15.94 6.43 -6.30
CA GLN A 156 -16.83 5.74 -5.36
C GLN A 156 -16.74 4.22 -5.52
N LEU A 157 -16.63 3.71 -6.75
CA LEU A 157 -16.40 2.27 -6.99
C LEU A 157 -15.04 1.80 -6.47
N ILE A 158 -14.00 2.62 -6.58
CA ILE A 158 -12.68 2.37 -5.99
C ILE A 158 -12.80 2.31 -4.46
N ARG A 159 -13.43 3.33 -3.85
CA ARG A 159 -13.63 3.39 -2.39
C ARG A 159 -14.43 2.20 -1.88
N GLN A 160 -15.52 1.85 -2.55
CA GLN A 160 -16.32 0.67 -2.22
C GLN A 160 -15.45 -0.59 -2.22
N ARG A 161 -14.60 -0.76 -3.23
CA ARG A 161 -13.72 -1.91 -3.36
C ARG A 161 -12.65 -1.97 -2.25
N LEU A 162 -12.10 -0.83 -1.86
CA LEU A 162 -11.22 -0.74 -0.67
C LEU A 162 -11.96 -1.13 0.61
N LEU A 163 -13.18 -0.61 0.81
CA LEU A 163 -13.99 -0.94 1.99
C LEU A 163 -14.32 -2.44 2.07
N ILE A 164 -14.66 -3.06 0.93
CA ILE A 164 -14.88 -4.52 0.84
C ILE A 164 -13.59 -5.28 1.19
N PHE A 165 -12.43 -4.83 0.69
CA PHE A 165 -11.14 -5.45 1.04
C PHE A 165 -10.89 -5.41 2.56
N PHE A 166 -11.20 -4.31 3.22
CA PHE A 166 -11.04 -4.13 4.66
C PHE A 166 -12.21 -4.66 5.51
N GLN A 167 -13.22 -5.25 4.85
CA GLN A 167 -14.37 -5.83 5.53
C GLN A 167 -13.89 -6.94 6.49
N ASP A 168 -14.58 -7.01 7.62
CA ASP A 168 -14.40 -8.01 8.68
C ASP A 168 -13.04 -8.02 9.39
N LEU A 169 -12.16 -7.07 9.05
CA LEU A 169 -10.91 -6.84 9.80
C LEU A 169 -11.18 -6.06 11.09
N HIS A 170 -11.13 -6.74 12.23
CA HIS A 170 -11.42 -6.17 13.55
C HIS A 170 -10.23 -6.33 14.51
N ILE A 171 -9.03 -5.98 14.04
CA ILE A 171 -7.81 -6.14 14.83
C ILE A 171 -7.65 -4.95 15.78
N ARG A 172 -7.35 -5.23 17.05
CA ARG A 172 -7.11 -4.22 18.08
C ARG A 172 -5.74 -3.56 17.89
N VAL A 173 -5.73 -2.23 17.84
CA VAL A 173 -4.52 -1.42 17.68
C VAL A 173 -4.42 -0.45 18.85
N SER A 174 -3.31 -0.52 19.60
CA SER A 174 -3.17 0.21 20.87
C SER A 174 -3.28 1.73 20.71
N ILE A 175 -2.68 2.31 19.67
CA ILE A 175 -2.79 3.76 19.42
C ILE A 175 -4.25 4.18 19.18
N PHE A 176 -5.03 3.39 18.43
CA PHE A 176 -6.45 3.69 18.19
C PHE A 176 -7.34 3.51 19.43
N LEU A 177 -6.99 2.55 20.29
CA LEU A 177 -7.66 2.37 21.58
C LEU A 177 -7.37 3.54 22.53
N LYS A 178 -6.10 3.99 22.59
CA LYS A 178 -5.69 5.15 23.41
C LYS A 178 -6.38 6.43 22.95
N ASP A 179 -6.47 6.62 21.64
CA ASP A 179 -7.12 7.80 21.04
C ASP A 179 -8.66 7.70 21.08
N LYS A 180 -9.21 6.59 21.60
CA LYS A 180 -10.65 6.30 21.69
C LYS A 180 -11.38 6.32 20.34
N VAL A 181 -10.64 6.14 19.25
CA VAL A 181 -11.19 6.02 17.89
C VAL A 181 -11.53 4.58 17.55
N GLN A 182 -11.12 3.62 18.40
CA GLN A 182 -11.45 2.21 18.28
C GLN A 182 -11.99 1.66 19.61
N ASN A 183 -12.98 0.77 19.52
CA ASN A 183 -13.52 0.03 20.66
C ASN A 183 -12.68 -1.22 20.99
N SER A 184 -12.88 -1.79 22.19
CA SER A 184 -12.20 -3.03 22.60
C SER A 184 -12.46 -4.23 21.68
N ASN A 185 -13.56 -4.21 20.91
CA ASN A 185 -13.90 -5.23 19.91
C ASN A 185 -13.24 -4.99 18.52
N GLY A 186 -12.34 -4.01 18.40
CA GLY A 186 -11.61 -3.72 17.15
C GLY A 186 -12.39 -2.89 16.13
N ARG A 187 -13.65 -2.50 16.39
CA ARG A 187 -14.42 -1.61 15.52
C ARG A 187 -14.07 -0.15 15.73
N PHE A 188 -14.04 0.62 14.64
CA PHE A 188 -13.83 2.06 14.69
C PHE A 188 -15.08 2.81 15.13
N VAL A 189 -14.88 3.89 15.88
CA VAL A 189 -15.87 4.90 16.22
C VAL A 189 -15.62 6.09 15.30
N LEU A 190 -16.55 6.36 14.39
CA LEU A 190 -16.41 7.45 13.43
C LEU A 190 -16.88 8.78 14.05
N PRO A 191 -16.20 9.90 13.78
CA PRO A 191 -16.61 11.20 14.26
C PRO A 191 -17.94 11.61 13.61
N VAL A 192 -18.81 12.20 14.41
CA VAL A 192 -20.12 12.75 13.98
C VAL A 192 -20.06 14.28 13.81
N SER A 193 -18.87 14.83 13.62
CA SER A 193 -18.59 16.26 13.54
C SER A 193 -17.27 16.50 12.82
N GLY A 194 -17.00 17.75 12.43
CA GLY A 194 -15.78 18.14 11.74
C GLY A 194 -16.05 18.88 10.43
N PRO A 195 -15.01 19.12 9.63
CA PRO A 195 -15.18 19.77 8.34
C PRO A 195 -16.02 18.89 7.42
N VAL A 196 -17.04 19.49 6.79
CA VAL A 196 -17.75 18.85 5.70
C VAL A 196 -16.85 18.80 4.46
N PRO A 197 -17.06 17.87 3.53
CA PRO A 197 -16.32 17.83 2.27
C PRO A 197 -16.24 19.19 1.56
N TRP A 198 -15.09 19.48 0.93
CA TRP A 198 -14.97 20.69 0.12
C TRP A 198 -16.04 20.74 -0.99
N GLY A 199 -16.66 21.91 -1.15
CA GLY A 199 -17.75 22.13 -2.10
C GLY A 199 -19.13 21.72 -1.56
N THR A 200 -19.26 21.35 -0.28
CA THR A 200 -20.55 21.02 0.34
C THR A 200 -20.98 22.07 1.36
N GLU A 201 -22.30 22.30 1.47
CA GLU A 201 -22.88 23.14 2.51
C GLU A 201 -22.90 22.40 3.86
N VAL A 202 -22.80 23.16 4.95
CA VAL A 202 -22.98 22.60 6.30
C VAL A 202 -24.41 22.07 6.44
N PRO A 203 -24.60 20.82 6.92
CA PRO A 203 -25.93 20.25 7.06
C PRO A 203 -26.75 21.00 8.11
N GLY A 204 -28.07 21.02 7.95
CA GLY A 204 -28.99 21.65 8.90
C GLY A 204 -29.88 22.71 8.27
N LEU A 205 -29.46 23.31 7.16
CA LEU A 205 -30.25 24.31 6.46
C LEU A 205 -31.38 23.67 5.65
N ILE A 206 -32.64 24.01 5.96
CA ILE A 206 -33.84 23.60 5.24
C ILE A 206 -34.42 24.83 4.52
N ARG A 207 -34.42 24.79 3.19
CA ARG A 207 -35.03 25.82 2.33
C ARG A 207 -36.36 25.31 1.76
N VAL A 208 -37.42 26.09 1.90
CA VAL A 208 -38.74 25.79 1.35
C VAL A 208 -38.99 26.72 0.18
N PHE A 209 -39.31 26.13 -0.98
CA PHE A 209 -39.60 26.86 -2.21
C PHE A 209 -41.10 26.82 -2.52
N ASN A 210 -41.63 27.90 -3.08
CA ASN A 210 -43.00 27.94 -3.58
C ASN A 210 -43.10 27.29 -4.98
N SER A 211 -44.32 27.24 -5.55
CA SER A 211 -44.57 26.69 -6.89
C SER A 211 -43.90 27.46 -8.04
N LYS A 212 -43.39 28.67 -7.78
CA LYS A 212 -42.62 29.47 -8.73
C LYS A 212 -41.10 29.27 -8.60
N GLY A 213 -40.65 28.43 -7.68
CA GLY A 213 -39.23 28.20 -7.40
C GLY A 213 -38.57 29.30 -6.55
N GLU A 214 -39.35 30.20 -5.95
CA GLU A 214 -38.82 31.24 -5.05
C GLU A 214 -38.71 30.69 -3.62
N GLU A 215 -37.60 30.98 -2.95
CA GLU A 215 -37.42 30.61 -1.54
C GLU A 215 -38.36 31.45 -0.66
N VAL A 216 -39.22 30.77 0.11
CA VAL A 216 -40.23 31.42 0.96
C VAL A 216 -40.00 31.20 2.45
N LYS A 217 -39.18 30.22 2.83
CA LYS A 217 -38.88 29.94 4.23
C LYS A 217 -37.53 29.26 4.38
N GLN A 218 -36.78 29.70 5.38
CA GLN A 218 -35.54 29.09 5.83
C GLN A 218 -35.75 28.57 7.27
N VAL A 219 -35.37 27.32 7.52
CA VAL A 219 -35.42 26.69 8.85
C VAL A 219 -34.09 25.98 9.10
N GLU A 220 -33.68 25.89 10.35
CA GLU A 220 -32.46 25.18 10.74
C GLU A 220 -32.80 23.93 11.58
N PHE A 221 -32.28 22.78 11.15
CA PHE A 221 -32.32 21.53 11.89
C PHE A 221 -31.07 21.41 12.76
N LYS A 222 -31.29 21.30 14.08
CA LYS A 222 -30.22 21.09 15.06
C LYS A 222 -29.70 19.66 14.98
N HIS A 223 -28.66 19.45 14.18
CA HIS A 223 -28.03 18.14 13.97
C HIS A 223 -27.15 17.67 15.15
N GLY A 224 -26.90 18.51 16.16
CA GLY A 224 -26.16 18.15 17.37
C GLY A 224 -24.64 17.95 17.20
N GLY A 225 -24.14 18.00 15.96
CA GLY A 225 -22.71 18.00 15.63
C GLY A 225 -22.12 19.40 15.47
N SER A 226 -20.80 19.51 15.47
CA SER A 226 -20.07 20.74 15.14
C SER A 226 -19.48 20.62 13.74
N TYR A 227 -20.28 20.91 12.71
CA TYR A 227 -19.85 20.90 11.32
C TYR A 227 -19.36 22.28 10.89
N VAL A 228 -18.27 22.30 10.12
CA VAL A 228 -17.70 23.54 9.56
C VAL A 228 -17.41 23.34 8.08
N THR A 229 -17.39 24.42 7.30
CA THR A 229 -16.95 24.35 5.91
C THR A 229 -15.47 23.99 5.83
N ALA A 230 -15.09 23.17 4.84
CA ALA A 230 -13.68 22.99 4.52
C ALA A 230 -13.11 24.33 4.01
N PRO A 231 -11.91 24.74 4.47
CA PRO A 231 -11.38 26.07 4.16
C PRO A 231 -10.88 26.21 2.71
N LYS A 232 -10.34 25.14 2.13
CA LYS A 232 -9.86 25.08 0.74
C LYS A 232 -9.82 23.64 0.23
N GLU A 233 -9.74 23.46 -1.08
CA GLU A 233 -9.50 22.14 -1.69
C GLU A 233 -8.04 21.71 -1.53
N GLY A 234 -7.83 20.41 -1.33
CA GLY A 234 -6.48 19.82 -1.33
C GLY A 234 -5.87 19.81 -2.73
N SER A 235 -4.56 20.07 -2.81
CA SER A 235 -3.84 20.08 -4.09
C SER A 235 -3.60 18.68 -4.63
N PHE A 236 -3.96 18.47 -5.90
CA PHE A 236 -3.63 17.27 -6.67
C PHE A 236 -2.40 17.46 -7.58
N GLU A 237 -1.81 18.65 -7.58
CA GLU A 237 -0.59 18.95 -8.33
C GLU A 237 0.62 18.23 -7.75
N PHE A 238 1.70 18.17 -8.52
CA PHE A 238 2.95 17.51 -8.08
C PHE A 238 3.46 18.07 -6.74
N ASP A 239 3.53 19.40 -6.64
CA ASP A 239 3.83 20.12 -5.40
C ASP A 239 2.59 20.89 -4.95
N GLY A 240 2.20 20.74 -3.68
CA GLY A 240 1.13 21.55 -3.11
C GLY A 240 0.64 21.07 -1.76
N ASP A 241 -0.06 21.96 -1.06
CA ASP A 241 -0.67 21.63 0.22
C ASP A 241 -1.85 20.67 0.03
N ARG A 242 -1.73 19.45 0.55
CA ARG A 242 -2.79 18.43 0.48
C ARG A 242 -3.99 18.79 1.35
N VAL A 243 -3.82 19.63 2.39
CA VAL A 243 -4.83 20.08 3.37
C VAL A 243 -5.40 18.99 4.25
N LEU A 244 -5.55 17.79 3.68
CA LEU A 244 -6.02 16.59 4.31
C LEU A 244 -4.93 16.04 5.23
N LYS A 245 -5.29 15.77 6.49
CA LYS A 245 -4.39 15.13 7.47
C LYS A 245 -4.29 13.61 7.28
N LEU A 246 -5.26 13.00 6.60
CA LEU A 246 -5.23 11.56 6.29
C LEU A 246 -4.06 11.25 5.35
N GLY A 247 -3.36 10.14 5.56
CA GLY A 247 -2.14 9.77 4.82
C GLY A 247 -0.84 10.34 5.41
N THR A 248 -0.92 11.21 6.42
CA THR A 248 0.25 11.67 7.17
C THR A 248 0.64 10.69 8.27
N ASN A 249 1.88 10.77 8.73
CA ASN A 249 2.42 9.84 9.73
C ASN A 249 1.73 10.02 11.11
N MET A 250 0.82 9.10 11.44
CA MET A 250 0.11 9.10 12.73
C MET A 250 0.92 8.58 13.91
N TYR A 251 2.14 8.09 13.66
CA TYR A 251 3.01 7.48 14.65
C TYR A 251 4.11 8.44 15.15
N SER A 252 4.15 9.69 14.67
CA SER A 252 5.19 10.66 15.02
C SER A 252 4.95 11.36 16.38
N VAL A 253 5.85 11.10 17.33
CA VAL A 253 6.32 11.90 18.50
C VAL A 253 5.33 12.32 19.61
N ASN A 254 4.00 12.18 19.47
CA ASN A 254 3.08 12.40 20.62
C ASN A 254 2.39 11.14 21.17
N HIS A 255 2.69 9.97 20.62
CA HIS A 255 2.24 8.70 21.18
C HIS A 255 3.42 7.74 21.22
N PRO A 256 4.05 7.50 22.40
CA PRO A 256 4.89 6.32 22.54
C PRO A 256 3.99 5.13 22.18
N VAL A 257 4.41 4.33 21.21
CA VAL A 257 3.77 3.05 20.88
C VAL A 257 4.01 2.13 22.07
N GLU A 258 3.27 2.33 23.15
CA GLU A 258 3.23 1.40 24.28
C GLU A 258 2.15 0.37 23.95
N THR A 259 2.57 -0.87 23.91
CA THR A 259 1.78 -2.06 23.61
C THR A 259 0.95 -2.52 24.81
N HIS A 260 0.42 -1.60 25.64
CA HIS A 260 -0.36 -1.97 26.81
C HIS A 260 -1.72 -2.54 26.41
N ILE A 261 -1.88 -3.85 26.53
CA ILE A 261 -3.18 -4.53 26.50
C ILE A 261 -3.73 -4.49 27.93
N SER A 262 -4.69 -3.60 28.20
CA SER A 262 -5.54 -3.73 29.38
C SER A 262 -6.44 -4.96 29.18
N GLY A 263 -6.24 -5.97 30.01
CA GLY A 263 -7.02 -7.20 30.01
C GLY A 263 -8.36 -7.01 30.68
N THR A 264 -9.46 -7.35 30.00
CA THR A 264 -10.61 -7.98 30.67
C THR A 264 -11.55 -8.70 29.69
N SER A 265 -11.89 -9.92 30.12
CA SER A 265 -13.12 -10.69 29.96
C SER A 265 -13.52 -11.34 28.62
N LYS A 266 -13.35 -12.67 28.66
CA LYS A 266 -14.03 -13.79 28.00
C LYS A 266 -15.52 -13.57 27.65
N ASN A 267 -15.90 -13.89 26.40
CA ASN A 267 -16.86 -14.94 26.01
C ASN A 267 -17.69 -14.63 24.73
N LEU A 268 -17.99 -15.73 24.03
CA LEU A 268 -19.04 -15.98 23.03
C LEU A 268 -18.76 -15.55 21.58
N VAL A 269 -18.23 -16.50 20.79
CA VAL A 269 -18.31 -16.52 19.33
C VAL A 269 -19.19 -17.70 18.91
N SER A 270 -20.33 -17.41 18.30
CA SER A 270 -21.14 -18.38 17.58
C SER A 270 -20.89 -18.25 16.07
N ARG A 271 -20.20 -19.27 15.56
CA ARG A 271 -20.10 -19.82 14.20
C ARG A 271 -21.08 -19.27 13.13
N MET A 272 -20.53 -18.76 12.03
CA MET A 272 -21.03 -18.96 10.66
C MET A 272 -19.83 -19.18 9.73
N GLN A 273 -19.72 -20.40 9.19
CA GLN A 273 -18.75 -20.76 8.15
C GLN A 273 -19.34 -20.38 6.80
N GLU A 274 -18.68 -19.48 6.08
CA GLU A 274 -18.82 -19.38 4.63
C GLU A 274 -17.46 -19.60 3.97
N SER A 275 -17.43 -20.62 3.12
CA SER A 275 -16.29 -21.07 2.32
C SER A 275 -16.05 -20.11 1.15
N ILE A 276 -14.94 -19.39 1.15
CA ILE A 276 -14.43 -18.70 -0.05
C ILE A 276 -13.24 -19.50 -0.57
N SER A 277 -13.48 -20.34 -1.57
CA SER A 277 -12.43 -21.01 -2.35
C SER A 277 -11.63 -19.95 -3.14
N PRO A 278 -10.29 -19.95 -3.08
CA PRO A 278 -9.49 -18.97 -3.80
C PRO A 278 -9.50 -19.23 -5.31
N ASN A 279 -9.76 -18.18 -6.10
CA ASN A 279 -9.73 -18.19 -7.56
C ASN A 279 -8.30 -18.53 -8.07
N PRO A 280 -8.13 -19.60 -8.88
CA PRO A 280 -6.82 -20.06 -9.34
C PRO A 280 -6.08 -19.05 -10.25
N LEU A 281 -6.79 -18.18 -10.98
CA LEU A 281 -6.15 -17.16 -11.84
C LEU A 281 -5.35 -16.14 -11.02
N ALA A 282 -5.88 -15.73 -9.87
CA ALA A 282 -5.19 -14.78 -9.00
C ALA A 282 -3.84 -15.34 -8.51
N LYS A 283 -3.73 -16.66 -8.32
CA LYS A 283 -2.49 -17.32 -7.87
C LYS A 283 -1.37 -17.22 -8.90
N GLU A 284 -1.69 -17.24 -10.20
CA GLU A 284 -0.70 -17.14 -11.28
C GLU A 284 -0.19 -15.71 -11.46
N GLU A 285 -1.08 -14.71 -11.39
CA GLU A 285 -0.71 -13.29 -11.39
C GLU A 285 0.17 -12.92 -10.18
N LEU A 286 -0.14 -13.52 -9.02
CA LEU A 286 0.64 -13.36 -7.81
C LEU A 286 2.03 -13.98 -7.91
N ASN A 287 2.13 -15.18 -8.48
CA ASN A 287 3.42 -15.79 -8.75
C ASN A 287 4.23 -14.97 -9.74
N PHE A 288 3.59 -14.33 -10.71
CA PHE A 288 4.25 -13.45 -11.67
C PHE A 288 4.82 -12.19 -10.99
N LEU A 289 4.04 -11.48 -10.17
CA LEU A 289 4.55 -10.29 -9.46
C LEU A 289 5.51 -10.63 -8.34
N ALA A 290 5.27 -11.72 -7.62
CA ALA A 290 6.23 -12.23 -6.66
C ALA A 290 7.54 -12.66 -7.35
N ARG A 291 7.48 -13.17 -8.59
CA ARG A 291 8.66 -13.47 -9.43
C ARG A 291 9.28 -12.22 -10.03
N LEU A 292 8.53 -11.14 -10.26
CA LEU A 292 9.12 -9.85 -10.60
C LEU A 292 9.87 -9.26 -9.41
N ILE A 293 9.28 -9.28 -8.22
CA ILE A 293 9.95 -8.86 -6.97
C ILE A 293 11.14 -9.78 -6.63
N GLY A 294 11.01 -11.09 -6.87
CA GLY A 294 12.05 -12.09 -6.56
C GLY A 294 13.09 -12.31 -7.67
N GLY A 295 12.80 -11.92 -8.90
CA GLY A 295 13.68 -11.95 -10.06
C GLY A 295 14.43 -10.64 -10.27
N MET A 296 14.06 -9.60 -9.52
CA MET A 296 14.94 -8.47 -9.25
C MET A 296 16.09 -9.01 -8.39
N GLU A 297 17.31 -9.00 -8.93
CA GLU A 297 18.49 -9.24 -8.11
C GLU A 297 18.49 -8.21 -6.98
N ILE A 298 18.15 -8.66 -5.76
CA ILE A 298 18.39 -7.91 -4.54
C ILE A 298 19.89 -7.60 -4.60
N LYS A 299 20.25 -6.34 -4.82
CA LYS A 299 21.65 -5.90 -4.81
C LYS A 299 22.20 -6.27 -3.44
N LYS A 300 22.82 -7.45 -3.33
CA LYS A 300 23.66 -7.79 -2.19
C LYS A 300 24.72 -6.71 -2.18
N SER A 301 24.66 -5.79 -1.21
CA SER A 301 25.75 -4.87 -0.99
C SER A 301 27.02 -5.70 -0.86
N SER A 302 27.99 -5.44 -1.71
CA SER A 302 29.29 -6.10 -1.76
C SER A 302 29.97 -5.96 -0.41
N GLY A 303 29.85 -6.99 0.44
CA GLY A 303 30.51 -7.09 1.75
C GLY A 303 29.73 -7.94 2.76
N PRO A 304 30.40 -8.58 3.73
CA PRO A 304 29.76 -9.38 4.78
C PRO A 304 29.24 -8.45 5.89
N GLU A 305 28.26 -7.59 5.60
CA GLU A 305 27.53 -6.94 6.70
C GLU A 305 26.48 -7.92 7.23
N PRO A 306 26.57 -8.36 8.50
CA PRO A 306 25.52 -9.17 9.09
C PRO A 306 24.24 -8.33 9.13
N GLY A 307 23.16 -8.83 8.51
CA GLY A 307 21.83 -8.24 8.64
C GLY A 307 21.45 -8.16 10.13
N PHE A 308 20.59 -7.20 10.48
CA PHE A 308 20.13 -7.04 11.86
C PHE A 308 18.64 -7.38 11.96
N GLN A 309 18.23 -7.88 13.11
CA GLN A 309 16.83 -8.21 13.39
C GLN A 309 16.12 -6.99 13.99
N LEU A 310 14.99 -6.62 13.41
CA LEU A 310 14.08 -5.61 13.92
C LEU A 310 12.84 -6.32 14.50
N ASN A 311 12.65 -6.20 15.82
CA ASN A 311 11.44 -6.67 16.48
C ASN A 311 10.43 -5.53 16.66
N LEU A 312 9.16 -5.79 16.37
CA LEU A 312 8.08 -4.81 16.59
C LEU A 312 7.56 -4.79 18.03
N PHE A 313 7.96 -5.76 18.85
CA PHE A 313 7.59 -5.90 20.27
C PHE A 313 8.74 -5.45 21.17
N THR A 314 8.40 -4.99 22.37
CA THR A 314 9.41 -4.60 23.36
C THR A 314 9.86 -5.78 24.22
N THR A 315 8.99 -6.79 24.39
CA THR A 315 9.25 -8.00 25.19
C THR A 315 8.63 -9.24 24.53
N ASP A 316 9.17 -10.43 24.85
CA ASP A 316 8.67 -11.71 24.34
C ASP A 316 7.25 -12.03 24.85
N GLU A 317 6.90 -11.58 26.06
CA GLU A 317 5.54 -11.71 26.62
C GLU A 317 4.50 -10.94 25.80
N GLU A 318 4.85 -9.74 25.29
CA GLU A 318 3.98 -8.97 24.39
C GLU A 318 3.77 -9.71 23.05
N GLU A 319 4.80 -10.39 22.56
CA GLU A 319 4.76 -11.17 21.32
C GLU A 319 3.81 -12.38 21.46
N GLU A 320 3.91 -13.13 22.57
CA GLU A 320 3.01 -14.26 22.86
C GLU A 320 1.56 -13.82 23.02
N GLN A 321 1.31 -12.73 23.75
CA GLN A 321 -0.05 -12.18 23.91
C GLN A 321 -0.65 -11.70 22.59
N ALA A 322 0.16 -11.08 21.73
CA ALA A 322 -0.28 -10.65 20.41
C ALA A 322 -0.68 -11.86 19.55
N ALA A 323 0.09 -12.95 19.58
CA ALA A 323 -0.22 -14.19 18.86
C ALA A 323 -1.53 -14.82 19.35
N LEU A 324 -1.76 -14.89 20.66
CA LEU A 324 -3.00 -15.43 21.26
C LEU A 324 -4.24 -14.60 20.97
N SER A 325 -4.08 -13.28 20.79
CA SER A 325 -5.19 -12.36 20.52
C SER A 325 -5.62 -12.31 19.05
N ARG A 326 -4.83 -12.92 18.16
CA ARG A 326 -5.06 -12.86 16.72
C ARG A 326 -6.11 -13.90 16.31
N PRO A 327 -7.17 -13.52 15.56
CA PRO A 327 -8.13 -14.49 15.02
C PRO A 327 -7.44 -15.53 14.13
N GLU A 328 -7.78 -16.82 14.30
CA GLU A 328 -7.20 -17.92 13.49
C GLU A 328 -7.38 -17.71 11.98
N GLU A 329 -8.49 -17.09 11.56
CA GLU A 329 -8.78 -16.74 10.15
C GLU A 329 -7.81 -15.71 9.56
N LEU A 330 -7.06 -15.00 10.41
CA LEU A 330 -6.02 -14.04 10.02
C LEU A 330 -4.61 -14.61 10.22
N SER A 331 -4.47 -15.90 10.57
CA SER A 331 -3.17 -16.57 10.56
C SER A 331 -2.72 -16.82 9.11
N TYR A 332 -1.71 -16.08 8.69
CA TYR A 332 -1.14 -16.22 7.36
C TYR A 332 0.07 -17.15 7.43
N GLU A 333 -0.14 -18.46 7.30
CA GLU A 333 1.00 -19.37 7.06
C GLU A 333 1.71 -18.93 5.77
N VAL A 334 2.97 -18.52 5.92
CA VAL A 334 3.84 -18.11 4.82
C VAL A 334 4.07 -19.32 3.94
N ILE A 335 3.56 -19.29 2.70
CA ILE A 335 3.88 -20.31 1.71
C ILE A 335 5.30 -20.01 1.23
N ASN A 336 6.26 -20.80 1.70
CA ASN A 336 7.63 -20.79 1.18
C ASN A 336 7.61 -21.33 -0.26
N ILE A 337 7.44 -20.43 -1.23
CA ILE A 337 7.61 -20.77 -2.64
C ILE A 337 9.12 -20.79 -2.92
N GLN A 338 9.73 -21.96 -2.79
CA GLN A 338 11.11 -22.20 -3.22
C GLN A 338 11.20 -22.04 -4.74
N ALA A 339 11.79 -20.94 -5.21
CA ALA A 339 11.95 -20.63 -6.63
C ALA A 339 13.11 -21.39 -7.32
N THR A 340 13.61 -22.49 -6.75
CA THR A 340 14.82 -23.19 -7.22
C THR A 340 14.62 -24.65 -7.59
N GLN A 341 13.39 -25.17 -7.61
CA GLN A 341 13.12 -26.53 -8.10
C GLN A 341 12.05 -26.49 -9.17
N ASP A 342 12.47 -26.23 -10.42
CA ASP A 342 11.78 -26.68 -11.63
C ASP A 342 12.65 -26.37 -12.87
N GLN A 343 13.80 -27.05 -12.98
CA GLN A 343 14.70 -26.97 -14.14
C GLN A 343 14.06 -27.47 -15.45
N GLN A 344 12.96 -28.22 -15.38
CA GLN A 344 12.26 -28.73 -16.56
C GLN A 344 11.31 -27.69 -17.15
N ARG A 345 10.62 -26.90 -16.31
CA ARG A 345 9.73 -25.80 -16.74
C ARG A 345 10.49 -24.59 -17.28
N SER A 346 11.75 -24.40 -16.90
CA SER A 346 12.58 -23.32 -17.45
C SER A 346 12.96 -23.54 -18.91
N LYS A 347 12.99 -24.80 -19.40
CA LYS A 347 13.30 -25.11 -20.80
C LYS A 347 12.12 -24.82 -21.72
N GLU A 348 10.90 -25.16 -21.30
CA GLU A 348 9.67 -24.85 -22.06
C GLU A 348 9.43 -23.33 -22.14
N LEU A 349 9.69 -22.60 -21.05
CA LEU A 349 9.61 -21.13 -21.04
C LEU A 349 10.72 -20.47 -21.88
N ALA A 350 11.95 -21.00 -21.89
CA ALA A 350 13.01 -20.50 -22.77
C ALA A 350 12.72 -20.75 -24.27
N GLN A 351 12.04 -21.86 -24.58
CA GLN A 351 11.62 -22.18 -25.94
C GLN A 351 10.48 -21.26 -26.40
N ILE A 352 9.50 -20.98 -25.55
CA ILE A 352 8.41 -20.03 -25.84
C ILE A 352 8.94 -18.59 -25.95
N MET A 353 9.93 -18.21 -25.13
CA MET A 353 10.58 -16.88 -25.22
C MET A 353 11.41 -16.71 -26.50
N GLY A 354 11.98 -17.78 -27.06
CA GLY A 354 12.69 -17.75 -28.34
C GLY A 354 11.78 -17.56 -29.56
N GLU A 355 10.48 -17.87 -29.45
CA GLU A 355 9.51 -17.70 -30.55
C GLU A 355 8.90 -16.29 -30.61
N PHE A 356 9.13 -15.44 -29.60
CA PHE A 356 8.64 -14.05 -29.55
C PHE A 356 9.70 -12.98 -29.88
N GLU A 357 10.94 -13.37 -30.18
CA GLU A 357 11.97 -12.45 -30.67
C GLU A 357 11.73 -12.10 -32.15
N ILE A 358 10.89 -11.10 -32.41
CA ILE A 358 10.92 -10.36 -33.68
C ILE A 358 12.29 -9.68 -33.75
N THR A 359 13.14 -10.19 -34.64
CA THR A 359 14.50 -9.72 -34.84
C THR A 359 14.47 -8.42 -35.62
N ASP A 360 14.45 -7.27 -34.94
CA ASP A 360 14.81 -5.99 -35.55
C ASP A 360 16.35 -5.95 -35.70
N GLN A 361 16.84 -6.44 -36.85
CA GLN A 361 18.24 -6.24 -37.21
C GLN A 361 18.47 -4.77 -37.63
N PRO A 362 19.54 -4.11 -37.15
CA PRO A 362 19.99 -2.87 -37.73
C PRO A 362 20.55 -3.13 -39.13
N ARG A 363 20.03 -2.41 -40.13
CA ARG A 363 20.59 -2.39 -41.50
C ARG A 363 22.08 -1.98 -41.44
N ARG A 364 22.99 -2.96 -41.52
CA ARG A 364 24.39 -2.74 -41.88
C ARG A 364 24.47 -2.60 -43.40
N SER A 365 24.92 -1.44 -43.85
CA SER A 365 25.31 -1.18 -45.24
C SER A 365 26.39 -2.17 -45.69
N THR A 366 26.08 -2.98 -46.69
CA THR A 366 27.03 -3.87 -47.36
C THR A 366 28.03 -3.04 -48.17
N SER A 367 29.28 -2.98 -47.72
CA SER A 367 30.43 -2.57 -48.52
C SER A 367 30.74 -3.68 -49.53
N LYS A 368 30.83 -3.34 -50.81
CA LYS A 368 31.02 -4.26 -51.96
C LYS A 368 32.38 -4.99 -52.00
N GLY A 369 33.19 -4.91 -50.94
CA GLY A 369 34.53 -5.54 -50.88
C GLY A 369 34.53 -7.00 -50.44
N ASP A 370 33.63 -7.39 -49.52
CA ASP A 370 33.68 -8.73 -48.91
C ASP A 370 33.11 -9.83 -49.81
N ALA A 371 32.34 -9.47 -50.83
CA ALA A 371 31.77 -10.42 -51.80
C ALA A 371 32.78 -10.88 -52.87
N LEU A 372 33.92 -10.19 -53.03
CA LEU A 372 34.97 -10.54 -54.00
C LEU A 372 36.01 -11.50 -53.42
N LEU A 373 36.27 -11.45 -52.10
CA LEU A 373 37.17 -12.37 -51.41
C LEU A 373 36.60 -13.80 -51.34
N ALA A 374 35.27 -13.95 -51.25
CA ALA A 374 34.63 -15.25 -51.16
C ALA A 374 34.60 -16.03 -52.50
N MET A 375 34.90 -15.38 -53.64
CA MET A 375 34.97 -16.05 -54.96
C MET A 375 36.39 -16.45 -55.39
N MET A 376 37.42 -16.18 -54.57
CA MET A 376 38.80 -16.59 -54.85
C MET A 376 39.23 -17.86 -54.09
N ASP A 377 38.41 -18.35 -53.16
CA ASP A 377 38.67 -19.59 -52.39
C ASP A 377 38.00 -20.84 -53.00
N GLU A 378 37.35 -20.72 -54.18
CA GLU A 378 36.74 -21.85 -54.91
C GLU A 378 37.39 -22.13 -56.29
N LEU A 379 38.69 -21.88 -56.44
CA LEU A 379 39.47 -22.37 -57.60
C LEU A 379 40.74 -23.12 -57.20
#